data_AF-A0A7Y2GWR9-F1
#
_entry.id   AF-A0A7Y2GWR9-F1
#
_cell.length_a   1.000
_cell.length_b   1.000
_cell.length_c   1.000
_cell.angle_alpha   90.00
_cell.angle_beta   90.00
_cell.angle_gamma   90.00
#
_symmetry.space_group_name_H-M   'P 1'
#
loop_
_entity.id
_entity.type
_entity.pdbx_description
1 polymer ?
#
loop_
_entity_poly.entity_id
_entity_poly.type
_entity_poly.pdbx_seq_one_letter_code
_entity_poly.pdbx_strand_id
1 'polypeptide(L)'
;MTSGIIIHISVGDEKRTEFFTEDVIRIGSDTKSELQIRTAKVNEEGVWFELALKNGVYRIKTYSERVPLELNEKPIQKFASIKDGDVISIDGVDISFSFFSLKSESSLIVTNRDPHVAQFIEEAALEASVTEKRDDAKAFLREFSRELLREISFRSKVIGLALVVTVLGGIFYLGYGFYQETRQNRLQVEEQNKVINDLKKEIISTNDQIKGLDKSNKDIIKNISLAPNLRVDYGNGICLIVGVYDLVDRKSGRKLRYPDPDAVRKDPYEPAPMEEGMYELPEQQGLTTVGNGSPVEYDFIGTGFHVGNGYIVTNRHVLQPWTEDDLVKQLMRESNGRARIKRLVIYFPGFPNPFPLSVRKASSREDVAIASIDPNSVSSDIPVLPLSAKSDSVAIGKTVVTMGYPNGPDRLLAMVDDREAKSINRKYGNSRQALINFLAQSRKIVPLTTQGAITDLDARRIVHDAKTAEGGSGAPLFGQSGKVIGVNFGVFTENDASNMALPISFAITLLEQSGWKSPKNKSNDATQRTQTAKIAPETAAKR
;
A
#
# COMPACT_ATOMS: atom_id res chain seq x y z
N MET A 1 14.30 22.10 -17.21
CA MET A 1 13.06 22.52 -17.91
C MET A 1 12.52 21.28 -18.59
N THR A 2 11.44 20.71 -18.07
CA THR A 2 10.81 19.51 -18.64
C THR A 2 10.03 19.92 -19.88
N SER A 3 10.64 19.74 -21.05
CA SER A 3 9.96 19.86 -22.33
C SER A 3 9.13 18.59 -22.54
N GLY A 4 7.81 18.72 -22.53
CA GLY A 4 6.90 17.62 -22.86
C GLY A 4 6.09 17.95 -24.11
N ILE A 5 5.47 16.94 -24.70
CA ILE A 5 4.63 17.08 -25.90
C ILE A 5 3.29 16.39 -25.64
N ILE A 6 2.21 17.06 -26.01
CA ILE A 6 0.86 16.50 -26.02
C ILE A 6 0.56 16.07 -27.45
N ILE A 7 0.08 14.84 -27.62
CA ILE A 7 -0.27 14.27 -28.91
C ILE A 7 -1.77 13.99 -28.89
N HIS A 8 -2.53 14.69 -29.73
CA HIS A 8 -3.92 14.39 -30.00
C HIS A 8 -4.01 13.44 -31.19
N ILE A 9 -4.62 12.28 -30.98
CA ILE A 9 -4.67 11.17 -31.92
C ILE A 9 -6.12 11.01 -32.35
N SER A 10 -6.36 11.03 -33.65
CA SER A 10 -7.66 10.71 -34.25
C SER A 10 -7.50 9.46 -35.10
N VAL A 11 -8.31 8.43 -34.85
CA VAL A 11 -8.38 7.19 -35.64
C VAL A 11 -9.84 6.94 -35.99
N GLY A 12 -10.28 7.38 -37.16
CA GLY A 12 -11.71 7.42 -37.50
C GLY A 12 -12.48 8.29 -36.51
N ASP A 13 -13.49 7.71 -35.85
CA ASP A 13 -14.33 8.39 -34.86
C ASP A 13 -13.69 8.44 -33.45
N GLU A 14 -12.65 7.67 -33.20
CA GLU A 14 -11.98 7.64 -31.89
C GLU A 14 -10.93 8.76 -31.79
N LYS A 15 -11.05 9.56 -30.72
CA LYS A 15 -10.10 10.62 -30.39
C LYS A 15 -9.50 10.40 -29.02
N ARG A 16 -8.18 10.50 -28.90
CA ARG A 16 -7.44 10.32 -27.65
C ARG A 16 -6.32 11.35 -27.54
N THR A 17 -6.09 11.86 -26.34
CA THR A 17 -5.01 12.81 -26.07
C THR A 17 -4.05 12.18 -25.08
N GLU A 18 -2.77 12.09 -25.44
CA GLU A 18 -1.73 11.52 -24.59
C GLU A 18 -0.61 12.54 -24.38
N PHE A 19 0.04 12.48 -23.22
CA PHE A 19 1.12 13.38 -22.83
C PHE A 19 2.40 12.60 -22.62
N PHE A 20 3.49 13.07 -23.24
CA PHE A 20 4.80 12.43 -23.21
C PHE A 20 5.86 13.39 -22.68
N THR A 21 6.78 12.84 -21.89
CA THR A 21 7.96 13.54 -21.34
C THR A 21 9.28 12.87 -21.70
N GLU A 22 9.20 11.76 -22.43
CA GLU A 22 10.31 10.92 -22.83
C GLU A 22 11.15 11.62 -23.89
N ASP A 23 12.46 11.39 -23.85
CA ASP A 23 13.39 11.91 -24.86
C ASP A 23 13.18 11.25 -26.23
N VAL A 24 12.57 10.07 -26.27
CA VAL A 24 12.26 9.32 -27.49
C VAL A 24 10.84 8.78 -27.39
N ILE A 25 10.03 9.01 -28.43
CA ILE A 25 8.64 8.55 -28.51
C ILE A 25 8.49 7.78 -29.83
N ARG A 26 8.13 6.51 -29.76
CA ARG A 26 7.84 5.65 -30.90
C ARG A 26 6.34 5.45 -31.02
N ILE A 27 5.87 5.64 -32.24
CA ILE A 27 4.45 5.58 -32.58
C ILE A 27 4.29 4.48 -33.62
N GLY A 28 3.41 3.52 -33.36
CA GLY A 28 3.27 2.35 -34.22
C GLY A 28 2.23 1.35 -33.71
N SER A 29 2.23 0.15 -34.31
CA SER A 29 1.29 -0.93 -33.98
C SER A 29 1.90 -2.00 -33.06
N ASP A 30 3.22 -2.00 -32.86
CA ASP A 30 3.94 -3.01 -32.08
C ASP A 30 3.92 -2.75 -30.55
N THR A 31 4.38 -3.75 -29.78
CA THR A 31 4.50 -3.67 -28.32
C THR A 31 5.72 -2.89 -27.85
N LYS A 32 6.57 -2.42 -28.78
CA LYS A 32 7.78 -1.64 -28.50
C LYS A 32 7.57 -0.13 -28.70
N SER A 33 6.38 0.27 -29.12
CA SER A 33 5.95 1.65 -29.30
C SER A 33 5.35 2.19 -28.00
N GLU A 34 5.79 3.37 -27.57
CA GLU A 34 5.18 4.06 -26.43
C GLU A 34 3.73 4.47 -26.73
N LEU A 35 3.43 4.77 -28.00
CA LEU A 35 2.07 4.98 -28.48
C LEU A 35 1.66 3.87 -29.45
N GLN A 36 0.86 2.93 -28.94
CA GLN A 36 0.36 1.79 -29.70
C GLN A 36 -0.99 2.09 -30.34
N ILE A 37 -1.10 1.89 -31.65
CA ILE A 37 -2.31 2.10 -32.44
C ILE A 37 -2.70 0.77 -33.07
N ARG A 38 -3.89 0.28 -32.70
CA ARG A 38 -4.45 -0.96 -33.22
C ARG A 38 -5.51 -0.59 -34.25
N THR A 39 -5.15 -0.70 -35.53
CA THR A 39 -6.06 -0.43 -36.64
C THR A 39 -5.88 -1.48 -37.72
N ALA A 40 -6.99 -1.95 -38.29
CA ALA A 40 -6.96 -2.82 -39.47
C ALA A 40 -6.74 -2.03 -40.77
N LYS A 41 -6.72 -0.69 -40.71
CA LYS A 41 -6.56 0.18 -41.89
C LYS A 41 -5.10 0.36 -42.33
N VAL A 42 -4.13 -0.04 -41.51
CA VAL A 42 -2.69 0.05 -41.82
C VAL A 42 -2.08 -1.35 -41.73
N ASN A 43 -1.66 -1.92 -42.86
CA ASN A 43 -1.16 -3.30 -42.97
C ASN A 43 0.33 -3.47 -42.58
N GLU A 44 0.93 -2.49 -41.91
CA GLU A 44 2.33 -2.57 -41.46
C GLU A 44 2.40 -2.71 -39.93
N GLU A 45 2.94 -3.85 -39.50
CA GLU A 45 3.24 -4.14 -38.10
C GLU A 45 4.63 -3.60 -37.72
N GLY A 46 4.69 -2.70 -36.74
CA GLY A 46 5.95 -2.09 -36.30
C GLY A 46 5.83 -0.63 -35.90
N VAL A 47 6.98 0.02 -35.76
CA VAL A 47 7.08 1.47 -35.52
C VAL A 47 6.86 2.22 -36.83
N TRP A 48 5.88 3.11 -36.87
CA TRP A 48 5.58 3.96 -38.02
C TRP A 48 6.51 5.17 -38.07
N PHE A 49 6.74 5.84 -36.94
CA PHE A 49 7.74 6.89 -36.82
C PHE A 49 8.24 7.07 -35.37
N GLU A 50 9.46 7.59 -35.24
CA GLU A 50 10.13 7.86 -33.96
C GLU A 50 10.44 9.37 -33.86
N LEU A 51 9.97 9.99 -32.78
CA LEU A 51 10.32 11.35 -32.39
C LEU A 51 11.45 11.32 -31.35
N ALA A 52 12.42 12.22 -31.49
CA ALA A 52 13.49 12.39 -30.52
C ALA A 52 13.63 13.86 -30.09
N LEU A 53 13.70 14.10 -28.80
CA LEU A 53 13.91 15.41 -28.21
C LEU A 53 15.38 15.81 -28.38
N LYS A 54 15.64 16.89 -29.12
CA LYS A 54 17.00 17.45 -29.27
C LYS A 54 16.94 18.96 -29.20
N ASN A 55 17.74 19.56 -28.32
CA ASN A 55 17.76 21.02 -28.08
C ASN A 55 16.36 21.58 -27.73
N GLY A 56 15.55 20.85 -26.95
CA GLY A 56 14.22 21.29 -26.50
C GLY A 56 13.12 21.25 -27.56
N VAL A 57 13.35 20.61 -28.72
CA VAL A 57 12.37 20.44 -29.79
C VAL A 57 12.37 18.97 -30.23
N TYR A 58 11.18 18.38 -30.35
CA TYR A 58 11.02 17.03 -30.90
C TYR A 58 11.25 17.05 -32.41
N ARG A 59 12.07 16.11 -32.89
CA ARG A 59 12.36 15.94 -34.32
C ARG A 59 12.08 14.51 -34.75
N ILE A 60 11.62 14.32 -35.99
CA ILE A 60 11.43 13.00 -36.59
C ILE A 60 12.79 12.36 -36.84
N LYS A 61 13.13 11.31 -36.08
CA LYS A 61 14.41 10.62 -36.19
C LYS A 61 14.38 9.56 -37.29
N THR A 62 13.30 8.78 -37.33
CA THR A 62 13.08 7.68 -38.27
C THR A 62 11.59 7.61 -38.59
N TYR A 63 11.24 7.24 -39.82
CA TYR A 63 9.87 6.91 -40.23
C TYR A 63 9.92 5.72 -41.20
N SER A 64 8.81 4.98 -41.30
CA SER A 64 8.66 3.86 -42.22
C SER A 64 8.30 4.39 -43.61
N GLU A 65 9.08 4.04 -44.63
CA GLU A 65 8.77 4.37 -46.03
C GLU A 65 7.56 3.59 -46.59
N ARG A 66 7.10 2.57 -45.86
CA ARG A 66 5.95 1.74 -46.24
C ARG A 66 4.62 2.32 -45.76
N VAL A 67 4.65 3.30 -44.87
CA VAL A 67 3.46 4.03 -44.40
C VAL A 67 3.55 5.44 -44.99
N PRO A 68 2.58 5.85 -45.84
CA PRO A 68 2.62 7.15 -46.49
C PRO A 68 2.27 8.24 -45.47
N LEU A 69 3.28 8.70 -44.74
CA LEU A 69 3.13 9.72 -43.71
C LEU A 69 3.37 11.12 -44.28
N GLU A 70 2.45 12.04 -43.98
CA GLU A 70 2.53 13.45 -44.35
C GLU A 70 2.59 14.33 -43.10
N LEU A 71 3.46 15.33 -43.08
CA LEU A 71 3.51 16.37 -42.07
C LEU A 71 2.95 17.66 -42.67
N ASN A 72 1.81 18.12 -42.16
CA ASN A 72 1.08 19.29 -42.66
C ASN A 72 0.88 19.24 -44.19
N GLU A 73 0.32 18.13 -44.70
CA GLU A 73 0.05 17.90 -46.14
C GLU A 73 1.31 17.90 -47.03
N LYS A 74 2.48 17.63 -46.45
CA LYS A 74 3.75 17.52 -47.16
C LYS A 74 4.48 16.23 -46.83
N PRO A 75 5.29 15.67 -47.76
CA PRO A 75 6.09 14.49 -47.48
C PRO A 75 7.02 14.69 -46.28
N ILE A 76 7.05 13.73 -45.36
CA ILE A 76 7.92 13.79 -44.19
C ILE A 76 9.39 13.77 -44.60
N GLN A 77 10.18 14.63 -43.95
CA GLN A 77 11.64 14.65 -44.07
C GLN A 77 12.28 14.18 -42.77
N LYS A 78 13.37 13.43 -42.89
CA LYS A 78 14.19 13.04 -41.74
C LYS A 78 14.73 14.30 -41.03
N PHE A 79 14.68 14.31 -39.71
CA PHE A 79 15.04 15.43 -38.83
C PHE A 79 14.15 16.66 -38.90
N ALA A 80 12.97 16.58 -39.53
CA ALA A 80 11.97 17.65 -39.45
C ALA A 80 11.59 17.93 -37.98
N SER A 81 11.53 19.21 -37.62
CA SER A 81 11.14 19.65 -36.28
C SER A 81 9.63 19.76 -36.16
N ILE A 82 9.08 19.14 -35.11
CA ILE A 82 7.66 19.25 -34.76
C ILE A 82 7.45 20.54 -33.95
N LYS A 83 6.54 21.38 -34.42
CA LYS A 83 6.10 22.64 -33.79
C LYS A 83 4.72 22.45 -33.17
N ASP A 84 4.34 23.44 -32.36
CA ASP A 84 3.00 23.52 -31.80
C ASP A 84 1.97 23.69 -32.92
N GLY A 85 0.95 22.83 -32.95
CA GLY A 85 -0.09 22.80 -33.96
C GLY A 85 0.23 21.98 -35.21
N ASP A 86 1.42 21.36 -35.31
CA ASP A 86 1.75 20.49 -36.45
C ASP A 86 0.88 19.22 -36.43
N VAL A 87 0.54 18.72 -37.62
CA VAL A 87 -0.26 17.49 -37.80
C VAL A 87 0.50 16.50 -38.68
N ILE A 88 0.65 15.26 -38.21
CA ILE A 88 1.05 14.12 -39.05
C ILE A 88 -0.18 13.31 -39.41
N SER A 89 -0.43 13.09 -40.69
CA SER A 89 -1.50 12.23 -41.21
C SER A 89 -0.93 11.04 -41.97
N ILE A 90 -1.69 9.95 -42.03
CA ILE A 90 -1.41 8.83 -42.92
C ILE A 90 -2.28 9.01 -44.17
N ASP A 91 -1.66 9.19 -45.33
CA ASP A 91 -2.38 9.36 -46.59
C ASP A 91 -3.25 8.13 -46.89
N GLY A 92 -4.48 8.37 -47.35
CA GLY A 92 -5.48 7.34 -47.62
C GLY A 92 -6.12 6.68 -46.39
N VAL A 93 -5.81 7.13 -45.16
CA VAL A 93 -6.39 6.59 -43.91
C VAL A 93 -6.84 7.72 -42.98
N ASP A 94 -7.98 7.56 -42.30
CA ASP A 94 -8.49 8.53 -41.31
C ASP A 94 -7.68 8.51 -40.00
N ILE A 95 -6.35 8.61 -40.06
CA ILE A 95 -5.46 8.65 -38.90
C ILE A 95 -4.65 9.95 -38.94
N SER A 96 -4.77 10.74 -37.87
CA SER A 96 -3.99 11.96 -37.70
C SER A 96 -3.47 12.13 -36.27
N PHE A 97 -2.33 12.80 -36.17
CA PHE A 97 -1.61 13.12 -34.94
C PHE A 97 -1.36 14.61 -34.89
N SER A 98 -2.08 15.34 -34.03
CA SER A 98 -1.82 16.76 -33.79
C SER A 98 -0.91 16.92 -32.59
N PHE A 99 0.15 17.72 -32.73
CA PHE A 99 1.19 17.89 -31.74
C PHE A 99 1.10 19.26 -31.07
N PHE A 100 1.16 19.28 -29.75
CA PHE A 100 1.19 20.51 -28.96
C PHE A 100 2.39 20.50 -28.02
N SER A 101 3.23 21.52 -28.10
CA SER A 101 4.46 21.58 -27.30
C SER A 101 4.18 22.28 -25.98
N LEU A 102 4.49 21.63 -24.86
CA LEU A 102 4.56 22.30 -23.56
C LEU A 102 5.89 23.05 -23.47
N LYS A 103 6.00 24.14 -24.23
CA LYS A 103 6.90 25.20 -23.79
C LYS A 103 6.28 25.83 -22.56
N SER A 104 7.07 25.90 -21.48
CA SER A 104 6.96 27.06 -20.61
C SER A 104 7.26 28.25 -21.51
N GLU A 105 6.22 28.83 -22.09
CA GLU A 105 6.28 30.23 -22.41
C GLU A 105 6.57 30.92 -21.08
N SER A 106 7.82 31.33 -20.94
CA SER A 106 8.13 32.58 -20.29
C SER A 106 6.99 33.56 -20.61
N SER A 107 6.45 34.21 -19.58
CA SER A 107 5.50 35.31 -19.63
C SER A 107 6.09 36.56 -20.32
N LEU A 108 6.72 36.39 -21.47
CA LEU A 108 7.31 37.43 -22.32
C LEU A 108 6.29 38.02 -23.30
N ILE A 109 5.03 37.57 -23.27
CA ILE A 109 3.92 38.43 -23.66
C ILE A 109 3.52 39.23 -22.42
N VAL A 110 4.29 40.29 -22.18
CA VAL A 110 3.77 41.46 -21.47
C VAL A 110 2.83 42.14 -22.44
N THR A 111 1.58 42.36 -22.06
CA THR A 111 0.71 43.28 -22.78
C THR A 111 1.19 44.71 -22.51
N ASN A 112 2.29 45.11 -23.16
CA ASN A 112 2.55 46.51 -23.37
C ASN A 112 1.55 46.98 -24.42
N ARG A 113 0.49 47.65 -23.96
CA ARG A 113 -0.11 48.70 -24.79
C ARG A 113 1.01 49.71 -25.03
N ASP A 114 1.64 49.61 -26.18
CA ASP A 114 2.43 50.69 -26.74
C ASP A 114 1.73 51.16 -28.02
N PRO A 115 1.35 52.44 -28.12
CA PRO A 115 0.81 53.02 -29.33
C PRO A 115 1.99 53.31 -30.27
N HIS A 116 2.58 52.29 -30.89
CA HIS A 116 3.59 52.49 -31.93
C HIS A 116 3.01 52.10 -33.28
N VAL A 117 2.20 53.04 -33.76
CA VAL A 117 1.94 53.25 -35.18
C VAL A 117 3.29 53.40 -35.88
N ALA A 118 3.57 52.48 -36.82
CA ALA A 118 4.36 52.71 -38.02
C ALA A 118 5.57 53.67 -37.91
N GLN A 119 6.77 53.11 -37.83
CA GLN A 119 8.04 53.85 -37.95
C GLN A 119 8.26 54.53 -39.32
N PHE A 120 7.37 54.33 -40.29
CA PHE A 120 7.29 55.07 -41.56
C PHE A 120 6.42 56.34 -41.47
N ILE A 121 5.65 56.51 -40.39
CA ILE A 121 4.95 57.76 -40.06
C ILE A 121 5.82 58.63 -39.15
N GLU A 122 6.74 58.06 -38.37
CA GLU A 122 7.70 58.81 -37.54
C GLU A 122 8.80 59.45 -38.40
N GLU A 123 9.34 58.74 -39.40
CA GLU A 123 10.23 59.34 -40.41
C GLU A 123 9.50 60.38 -41.28
N ALA A 124 8.26 60.11 -41.70
CA ALA A 124 7.46 61.10 -42.44
C ALA A 124 7.02 62.29 -41.57
N ALA A 125 6.89 62.14 -40.24
CA ALA A 125 6.53 63.21 -39.32
C ALA A 125 7.75 64.04 -38.88
N LEU A 126 8.93 63.43 -38.76
CA LEU A 126 10.20 64.14 -38.53
C LEU A 126 10.68 64.84 -39.81
N GLU A 127 10.54 64.22 -40.98
CA GLU A 127 10.88 64.84 -42.28
C GLU A 127 9.85 65.91 -42.69
N ALA A 128 8.57 65.77 -42.30
CA ALA A 128 7.56 66.84 -42.39
C ALA A 128 7.63 67.89 -41.26
N SER A 129 8.51 67.71 -40.26
CA SER A 129 8.76 68.70 -39.21
C SER A 129 9.92 69.66 -39.52
N VAL A 130 10.61 69.45 -40.65
CA VAL A 130 11.73 70.30 -41.12
C VAL A 130 11.33 71.13 -42.36
N THR A 131 10.03 71.27 -42.64
CA THR A 131 9.55 72.23 -43.64
C THR A 131 8.57 73.23 -43.00
N GLU A 132 8.99 74.49 -42.88
CA GLU A 132 8.12 75.63 -42.67
C GLU A 132 7.10 75.67 -43.82
N LYS A 133 5.87 75.15 -43.61
CA LYS A 133 4.65 75.49 -44.38
C LYS A 133 3.36 74.82 -43.87
N ARG A 134 3.25 74.49 -42.58
CA ARG A 134 1.97 74.01 -42.01
C ARG A 134 0.92 75.11 -41.81
N ASP A 135 1.36 76.35 -41.61
CA ASP A 135 0.42 77.49 -41.56
C ASP A 135 -0.11 77.85 -42.95
N ASP A 136 0.73 77.73 -43.99
CA ASP A 136 0.29 77.94 -45.38
C ASP A 136 -0.62 76.83 -45.88
N ALA A 137 -0.43 75.55 -45.54
CA ALA A 137 -1.34 74.50 -46.02
C ALA A 137 -2.73 74.59 -45.38
N LYS A 138 -2.81 74.98 -44.10
CA LYS A 138 -4.09 75.26 -43.42
C LYS A 138 -4.71 76.57 -43.91
N ALA A 139 -3.91 77.62 -44.10
CA ALA A 139 -4.37 78.88 -44.67
C ALA A 139 -4.84 78.68 -46.11
N PHE A 140 -4.12 77.91 -46.92
CA PHE A 140 -4.46 77.52 -48.28
C PHE A 140 -5.69 76.64 -48.31
N LEU A 141 -5.84 75.61 -47.49
CA LEU A 141 -7.10 74.84 -47.40
C LEU A 141 -8.27 75.72 -46.96
N ARG A 142 -8.05 76.68 -46.07
CA ARG A 142 -9.06 77.63 -45.59
C ARG A 142 -9.44 78.67 -46.65
N GLU A 143 -8.48 79.19 -47.41
CA GLU A 143 -8.70 80.10 -48.53
C GLU A 143 -9.28 79.36 -49.72
N PHE A 144 -8.76 78.19 -50.08
CA PHE A 144 -9.26 77.35 -51.17
C PHE A 144 -10.68 76.83 -50.89
N SER A 145 -11.01 76.45 -49.65
CA SER A 145 -12.38 76.11 -49.26
C SER A 145 -13.30 77.33 -49.23
N ARG A 146 -12.81 78.50 -48.80
CA ARG A 146 -13.56 79.76 -48.80
C ARG A 146 -13.83 80.24 -50.22
N GLU A 147 -12.88 80.12 -51.15
CA GLU A 147 -13.01 80.48 -52.56
C GLU A 147 -13.87 79.47 -53.33
N LEU A 148 -13.70 78.15 -53.10
CA LEU A 148 -14.61 77.12 -53.61
C LEU A 148 -16.06 77.37 -53.13
N LEU A 149 -16.26 77.69 -51.86
CA LEU A 149 -17.59 78.01 -51.32
C LEU A 149 -18.15 79.31 -51.89
N ARG A 150 -17.32 80.21 -52.44
CA ARG A 150 -17.75 81.50 -53.00
C ARG A 150 -18.21 81.37 -54.45
N GLU A 151 -17.61 80.48 -55.23
CA GLU A 151 -17.86 80.32 -56.68
C GLU A 151 -18.97 79.30 -57.01
N ILE A 152 -19.39 78.50 -56.02
CA ILE A 152 -20.38 77.44 -56.20
C ILE A 152 -21.82 77.97 -56.05
N SER A 153 -22.69 77.65 -57.02
CA SER A 153 -24.11 78.00 -57.01
C SER A 153 -24.85 77.45 -55.77
N PHE A 154 -25.89 78.16 -55.30
CA PHE A 154 -26.66 77.75 -54.12
C PHE A 154 -27.22 76.31 -54.20
N ARG A 155 -27.57 75.85 -55.42
CA ARG A 155 -28.08 74.49 -55.65
C ARG A 155 -27.03 73.41 -55.33
N SER A 156 -25.78 73.62 -55.74
CA SER A 156 -24.69 72.68 -55.48
C SER A 156 -24.30 72.61 -53.99
N LYS A 157 -24.47 73.70 -53.23
CA LYS A 157 -24.28 73.71 -51.77
C LYS A 157 -25.32 72.85 -51.05
N VAL A 158 -26.58 72.92 -51.48
CA VAL A 158 -27.66 72.10 -50.92
C VAL A 158 -27.43 70.61 -51.23
N ILE A 159 -26.99 70.28 -52.44
CA ILE A 159 -26.64 68.89 -52.82
C ILE A 159 -25.46 68.37 -51.99
N GLY A 160 -24.41 69.18 -51.80
CA GLY A 160 -23.27 68.83 -50.96
C GLY A 160 -23.67 68.60 -49.50
N LEU A 161 -24.52 69.45 -48.94
CA LEU A 161 -25.05 69.30 -47.58
C LEU A 161 -25.86 68.00 -47.43
N ALA A 162 -26.75 67.70 -48.38
CA ALA A 162 -27.56 66.49 -48.37
C ALA A 162 -26.67 65.22 -48.43
N LEU A 163 -25.62 65.25 -49.24
CA LEU A 163 -24.66 64.15 -49.35
C LEU A 163 -23.90 63.94 -48.04
N VAL A 164 -23.46 65.04 -47.38
CA VAL A 164 -22.81 64.98 -46.06
C VAL A 164 -23.75 64.43 -44.98
N VAL A 165 -25.01 64.87 -44.94
CA VAL A 165 -26.00 64.35 -43.97
C VAL A 165 -26.26 62.86 -44.22
N THR A 166 -26.30 62.42 -45.48
CA THR A 166 -26.53 61.01 -45.83
C THR A 166 -25.35 60.14 -45.43
N VAL A 167 -24.11 60.61 -45.66
CA VAL A 167 -22.88 59.92 -45.23
C VAL A 167 -22.79 59.86 -43.71
N LEU A 168 -23.02 60.98 -43.02
CA LEU A 168 -23.02 61.01 -41.55
C LEU A 168 -24.12 60.11 -40.96
N GLY A 169 -25.32 60.11 -41.55
CA GLY A 169 -26.41 59.21 -41.17
C GLY A 169 -26.06 57.73 -41.36
N GLY A 170 -25.42 57.38 -42.48
CA GLY A 170 -24.94 56.03 -42.74
C GLY A 170 -23.87 55.57 -41.75
N ILE A 171 -22.90 56.44 -41.44
CA ILE A 171 -21.86 56.17 -40.43
C ILE A 171 -22.48 55.97 -39.05
N PHE A 172 -23.44 56.82 -38.67
CA PHE A 172 -24.12 56.71 -37.37
C PHE A 172 -24.95 55.43 -37.27
N TYR A 173 -25.63 55.03 -38.35
CA TYR A 173 -26.40 53.80 -38.42
C TYR A 173 -25.51 52.55 -38.30
N LEU A 174 -24.40 52.50 -39.03
CA LEU A 174 -23.42 51.41 -38.94
C LEU A 174 -22.74 51.35 -37.57
N GLY A 175 -22.37 52.51 -37.02
CA GLY A 175 -21.79 52.61 -35.69
C GLY A 175 -22.76 52.15 -34.60
N TYR A 176 -24.04 52.50 -34.72
CA TYR A 176 -25.07 52.05 -33.79
C TYR A 176 -25.35 50.54 -33.89
N GLY A 177 -25.39 49.98 -35.10
CA GLY A 177 -25.51 48.55 -35.33
C GLY A 177 -24.35 47.76 -34.70
N PHE A 178 -23.11 48.21 -34.96
CA PHE A 178 -21.91 47.61 -34.38
C PHE A 178 -21.86 47.72 -32.85
N TYR A 179 -22.32 48.85 -32.29
CA TYR A 179 -22.40 49.06 -30.85
C TYR A 179 -23.42 48.13 -30.17
N GLN A 180 -24.59 47.93 -30.80
CA GLN A 180 -25.60 47.00 -30.29
C GLN A 180 -25.10 45.55 -30.33
N GLU A 181 -24.50 45.13 -31.44
CA GLU A 181 -23.99 43.76 -31.62
C GLU A 181 -22.84 43.45 -30.65
N THR A 182 -21.88 44.37 -30.48
CA THR A 182 -20.79 44.19 -29.51
C THR A 182 -21.28 44.13 -28.06
N ARG A 183 -22.36 44.85 -27.71
CA ARG A 183 -22.96 44.77 -26.38
C ARG A 183 -23.62 43.41 -26.13
N GLN A 184 -24.35 42.87 -27.11
CA GLN A 184 -24.96 41.55 -27.02
C GLN A 184 -23.90 40.45 -26.93
N ASN A 185 -22.86 40.52 -27.76
CA ASN A 185 -21.74 39.57 -27.71
C ASN A 185 -21.01 39.61 -26.37
N ARG A 186 -20.83 40.79 -25.75
CA ARG A 186 -20.22 40.89 -24.40
C ARG A 186 -21.06 40.17 -23.34
N LEU A 187 -22.37 40.35 -23.36
CA LEU A 187 -23.28 39.67 -22.42
C LEU A 187 -23.24 38.14 -22.62
N GLN A 188 -23.24 37.68 -23.87
CA GLN A 188 -23.19 36.26 -24.20
C GLN A 188 -21.86 35.62 -23.79
N VAL A 189 -20.74 36.34 -23.94
CA VAL A 189 -19.41 35.91 -23.47
C VAL A 189 -19.34 35.87 -21.94
N GLU A 190 -19.95 36.82 -21.23
CA GLU A 190 -20.02 36.77 -19.76
C GLU A 190 -20.83 35.56 -19.27
N GLU A 191 -21.95 35.25 -19.92
CA GLU A 191 -22.78 34.09 -19.59
C GLU A 191 -22.05 32.78 -19.89
N GLN A 192 -21.43 32.65 -21.06
CA GLN A 192 -20.58 31.50 -21.39
C GLN A 192 -19.42 31.35 -20.41
N ASN A 193 -18.77 32.44 -20.01
CA ASN A 193 -17.70 32.41 -19.01
C ASN A 193 -18.20 31.94 -17.65
N LYS A 194 -19.42 32.31 -17.23
CA LYS A 194 -20.04 31.77 -16.01
C LYS A 194 -20.27 30.27 -16.12
N VAL A 195 -20.89 29.81 -17.20
CA VAL A 195 -21.13 28.37 -17.45
C VAL A 195 -19.81 27.58 -17.46
N ILE A 196 -18.78 28.09 -18.14
CA ILE A 196 -17.45 27.46 -18.16
C ILE A 196 -16.83 27.43 -16.76
N ASN A 197 -16.98 28.49 -15.97
CA ASN A 197 -16.45 28.54 -14.61
C ASN A 197 -17.19 27.58 -13.67
N ASP A 198 -18.50 27.44 -13.82
CA ASP A 198 -19.30 26.52 -13.01
C ASP A 198 -19.03 25.07 -13.41
N LEU A 199 -18.93 24.76 -14.71
CA LEU A 199 -18.45 23.47 -15.22
C LEU A 199 -17.04 23.15 -14.69
N LYS A 200 -16.11 24.12 -14.69
CA LYS A 200 -14.78 23.92 -14.11
C LYS A 200 -14.84 23.56 -12.62
N LYS A 201 -15.67 24.26 -11.85
CA LYS A 201 -15.86 23.95 -10.42
C LYS A 201 -16.45 22.55 -10.24
N GLU A 202 -17.44 22.18 -11.05
CA GLU A 202 -18.08 20.87 -11.01
C GLU A 202 -17.10 19.74 -11.38
N ILE A 203 -16.23 19.96 -12.39
CA ILE A 203 -15.16 19.01 -12.73
C ILE A 203 -14.17 18.86 -11.57
N ILE A 204 -13.76 19.96 -10.92
CA ILE A 204 -12.85 19.91 -9.78
C ILE A 204 -13.49 19.14 -8.61
N SER A 205 -14.74 19.44 -8.25
CA SER A 205 -15.44 18.72 -7.17
C SER A 205 -15.63 17.24 -7.51
N THR A 206 -15.97 16.93 -8.76
CA THR A 206 -16.12 15.55 -9.23
C THR A 206 -14.79 14.80 -9.18
N ASN A 207 -13.69 15.44 -9.58
CA ASN A 207 -12.36 14.84 -9.50
C ASN A 207 -11.94 14.57 -8.05
N ASP A 208 -12.25 15.46 -7.12
CA ASP A 208 -11.95 15.25 -5.69
C ASP A 208 -12.83 14.14 -5.09
N GLN A 209 -14.10 14.03 -5.50
CA GLN A 209 -14.95 12.90 -5.17
C GLN A 209 -14.37 11.58 -5.71
N ILE A 210 -13.96 11.54 -6.98
CA ILE A 210 -13.34 10.35 -7.60
C ILE A 210 -12.06 9.95 -6.85
N LYS A 211 -11.20 10.89 -6.48
CA LYS A 211 -10.02 10.61 -5.65
C LYS A 211 -10.40 10.04 -4.28
N GLY A 212 -11.46 10.58 -3.66
CA GLY A 212 -12.02 10.05 -2.41
C GLY A 212 -12.52 8.62 -2.56
N LEU A 213 -13.25 8.33 -3.65
CA LEU A 213 -13.75 6.99 -3.98
C LEU A 213 -12.61 6.01 -4.28
N ASP A 214 -11.60 6.39 -5.05
CA ASP A 214 -10.44 5.54 -5.34
C ASP A 214 -9.68 5.20 -4.05
N LYS A 215 -9.50 6.17 -3.16
CA LYS A 215 -8.90 5.93 -1.84
C LYS A 215 -9.72 4.96 -1.01
N SER A 216 -11.04 5.17 -0.92
CA SER A 216 -11.96 4.28 -0.20
C SER A 216 -11.92 2.86 -0.78
N ASN A 217 -11.98 2.72 -2.10
CA ASN A 217 -11.93 1.44 -2.78
C ASN A 217 -10.60 0.72 -2.53
N LYS A 218 -9.47 1.43 -2.58
CA LYS A 218 -8.16 0.89 -2.20
C LYS A 218 -8.10 0.42 -0.75
N ASP A 219 -8.69 1.18 0.17
CA ASP A 219 -8.72 0.82 1.59
C ASP A 219 -9.63 -0.41 1.85
N ILE A 220 -10.77 -0.52 1.15
CA ILE A 220 -11.64 -1.70 1.16
C ILE A 220 -10.90 -2.92 0.62
N ILE A 221 -10.27 -2.82 -0.54
CA ILE A 221 -9.50 -3.91 -1.15
C ILE A 221 -8.38 -4.36 -0.22
N LYS A 222 -7.65 -3.42 0.40
CA LYS A 222 -6.62 -3.75 1.39
C LYS A 222 -7.18 -4.51 2.59
N ASN A 223 -8.32 -4.08 3.14
CA ASN A 223 -8.93 -4.75 4.29
C ASN A 223 -9.45 -6.16 3.95
N ILE A 224 -10.04 -6.35 2.76
CA ILE A 224 -10.53 -7.66 2.31
C ILE A 224 -9.37 -8.61 2.00
N SER A 225 -8.31 -8.10 1.38
CA SER A 225 -7.12 -8.91 1.01
C SER A 225 -6.14 -9.13 2.15
N LEU A 226 -6.32 -8.47 3.31
CA LEU A 226 -5.39 -8.53 4.43
C LEU A 226 -5.15 -9.97 4.92
N ALA A 227 -6.21 -10.70 5.26
CA ALA A 227 -6.07 -12.06 5.80
C ALA A 227 -5.46 -13.06 4.79
N PRO A 228 -5.91 -13.11 3.51
CA PRO A 228 -5.26 -13.93 2.49
C PRO A 228 -3.78 -13.60 2.27
N ASN A 229 -3.44 -12.31 2.15
CA ASN A 229 -2.06 -11.88 1.91
C ASN A 229 -1.16 -12.24 3.09
N LEU A 230 -1.61 -11.96 4.32
CA LEU A 230 -0.86 -12.31 5.53
C LEU A 230 -0.66 -13.82 5.66
N ARG A 231 -1.65 -14.63 5.29
CA ARG A 231 -1.54 -16.09 5.30
C ARG A 231 -0.46 -16.59 4.34
N VAL A 232 -0.38 -16.00 3.13
CA VAL A 232 0.64 -16.37 2.14
C VAL A 232 2.03 -15.89 2.58
N ASP A 233 2.13 -14.65 3.04
CA ASP A 233 3.41 -14.01 3.36
C ASP A 233 4.02 -14.54 4.66
N TYR A 234 3.19 -14.77 5.68
CA TYR A 234 3.65 -15.04 7.05
C TYR A 234 3.11 -16.33 7.66
N GLY A 235 2.20 -17.04 6.99
CA GLY A 235 1.60 -18.27 7.53
C GLY A 235 2.64 -19.32 7.91
N ASN A 236 3.71 -19.46 7.13
CA ASN A 236 4.81 -20.39 7.41
C ASN A 236 5.74 -19.92 8.55
N GLY A 237 5.64 -18.66 8.99
CA GLY A 237 6.43 -18.09 10.08
C GLY A 237 5.80 -18.32 11.46
N ILE A 238 4.63 -18.95 11.50
CA ILE A 238 3.88 -19.26 12.71
C ILE A 238 4.05 -20.74 13.00
N CYS A 239 4.44 -21.06 14.23
CA CYS A 239 4.78 -22.41 14.64
C CYS A 239 3.83 -22.95 15.70
N LEU A 240 3.58 -24.26 15.63
CA LEU A 240 2.93 -25.02 16.69
C LEU A 240 3.99 -25.40 17.72
N ILE A 241 3.83 -24.95 18.96
CA ILE A 241 4.65 -25.33 20.11
C ILE A 241 4.06 -26.59 20.71
N VAL A 242 4.92 -27.58 20.96
CA VAL A 242 4.54 -28.83 21.62
C VAL A 242 5.55 -29.14 22.70
N GLY A 243 5.06 -29.33 23.92
CA GLY A 243 5.92 -29.67 25.05
C GLY A 243 5.34 -30.78 25.90
N VAL A 244 6.23 -31.41 26.66
CA VAL A 244 5.90 -32.38 27.70
C VAL A 244 6.67 -31.98 28.94
N TYR A 245 5.97 -31.86 30.07
CA TYR A 245 6.61 -31.64 31.36
C TYR A 245 6.29 -32.78 32.32
N ASP A 246 7.26 -33.09 33.18
CA ASP A 246 7.08 -34.01 34.30
C ASP A 246 7.13 -33.26 35.63
N LEU A 247 6.45 -33.82 36.64
CA LEU A 247 6.58 -33.34 38.01
C LEU A 247 7.66 -34.16 38.71
N VAL A 248 8.59 -33.49 39.39
CA VAL A 248 9.67 -34.13 40.15
C VAL A 248 9.71 -33.56 41.56
N ASP A 249 10.05 -34.38 42.55
CA ASP A 249 10.23 -33.89 43.92
C ASP A 249 11.40 -32.89 43.98
N ARG A 250 11.20 -31.80 44.72
CA ARG A 250 12.14 -30.68 44.77
C ARG A 250 13.46 -31.03 45.46
N LYS A 251 13.46 -31.98 46.41
CA LYS A 251 14.64 -32.38 47.18
C LYS A 251 15.44 -33.47 46.48
N SER A 252 14.76 -34.54 46.08
CA SER A 252 15.38 -35.74 45.51
C SER A 252 15.55 -35.69 43.99
N GLY A 253 14.79 -34.82 43.30
CA GLY A 253 14.75 -34.79 41.83
C GLY A 253 14.11 -36.04 41.19
N ARG A 254 13.54 -36.93 42.00
CA ARG A 254 12.86 -38.15 41.53
C ARG A 254 11.50 -37.78 40.94
N LYS A 255 11.09 -38.53 39.92
CA LYS A 255 9.79 -38.33 39.27
C LYS A 255 8.66 -38.61 40.24
N LEU A 256 7.69 -37.70 40.28
CA LEU A 256 6.43 -37.88 40.96
C LEU A 256 5.54 -38.78 40.11
N ARG A 257 4.86 -39.70 40.77
CA ARG A 257 4.01 -40.74 40.20
C ARG A 257 2.67 -40.71 40.89
N TYR A 258 1.63 -41.09 40.16
CA TYR A 258 0.36 -41.41 40.79
C TYR A 258 0.56 -42.61 41.72
N PRO A 259 -0.06 -42.62 42.91
CA PRO A 259 -0.05 -43.81 43.75
C PRO A 259 -0.65 -44.99 42.99
N ASP A 260 -0.06 -46.17 43.16
CA ASP A 260 -0.58 -47.40 42.57
C ASP A 260 -1.93 -47.72 43.25
N PRO A 261 -3.04 -47.87 42.51
CA PRO A 261 -4.33 -48.23 43.10
C PRO A 261 -4.27 -49.56 43.87
N ASP A 262 -3.34 -50.47 43.52
CA ASP A 262 -3.13 -51.74 44.24
C ASP A 262 -2.22 -51.60 45.47
N ALA A 263 -1.52 -50.47 45.63
CA ALA A 263 -0.75 -50.16 46.84
C ALA A 263 -1.62 -49.58 47.95
N VAL A 264 -2.83 -49.10 47.63
CA VAL A 264 -3.87 -48.77 48.61
C VAL A 264 -4.59 -50.06 48.98
N ARG A 265 -3.88 -50.95 49.69
CA ARG A 265 -4.52 -52.09 50.35
C ARG A 265 -5.51 -51.50 51.35
N LYS A 266 -6.82 -51.63 51.09
CA LYS A 266 -7.86 -51.39 52.11
C LYS A 266 -7.46 -52.16 53.37
N ASP A 267 -7.38 -51.47 54.49
CA ASP A 267 -7.12 -52.10 55.78
C ASP A 267 -8.24 -53.14 56.02
N PRO A 268 -7.95 -54.43 56.29
CA PRO A 268 -8.99 -55.44 56.49
C PRO A 268 -9.95 -55.16 57.65
N TYR A 269 -9.65 -54.15 58.47
CA TYR A 269 -10.44 -53.69 59.61
C TYR A 269 -11.20 -52.39 59.37
N GLU A 270 -11.15 -51.78 58.18
CA GLU A 270 -12.00 -50.65 57.84
C GLU A 270 -13.44 -51.14 57.59
N PRO A 271 -14.45 -50.67 58.36
CA PRO A 271 -15.83 -51.09 58.16
C PRO A 271 -16.30 -50.72 56.76
N ALA A 272 -16.91 -51.67 56.06
CA ALA A 272 -17.54 -51.39 54.77
C ALA A 272 -18.58 -50.26 54.94
N PRO A 273 -18.61 -49.25 54.04
CA PRO A 273 -19.58 -48.18 54.15
C PRO A 273 -21.00 -48.75 54.05
N MET A 274 -21.85 -48.37 55.01
CA MET A 274 -23.29 -48.67 54.99
C MET A 274 -23.93 -48.00 53.77
N GLU A 275 -24.86 -48.70 53.14
CA GLU A 275 -25.72 -48.18 52.07
C GLU A 275 -26.46 -46.93 52.54
N GLU A 276 -26.09 -45.77 51.98
CA GLU A 276 -27.01 -44.83 51.30
C GLU A 276 -26.20 -43.62 50.80
N GLY A 277 -26.04 -43.56 49.48
CA GLY A 277 -26.00 -42.29 48.74
C GLY A 277 -25.01 -41.20 49.17
N MET A 278 -23.70 -41.49 49.24
CA MET A 278 -22.62 -40.53 48.96
C MET A 278 -21.37 -41.32 48.58
N TYR A 279 -20.99 -41.29 47.30
CA TYR A 279 -19.66 -41.72 46.88
C TYR A 279 -18.68 -40.60 47.26
N GLU A 280 -18.15 -40.62 48.48
CA GLU A 280 -16.89 -39.93 48.73
C GLU A 280 -15.83 -40.67 47.91
N LEU A 281 -15.40 -40.04 46.80
CA LEU A 281 -14.19 -40.44 46.10
C LEU A 281 -13.08 -40.53 47.16
N PRO A 282 -12.35 -41.66 47.28
CA PRO A 282 -11.29 -41.75 48.26
C PRO A 282 -10.32 -40.58 48.05
N GLU A 283 -9.97 -39.89 49.14
CA GLU A 283 -8.95 -38.83 49.12
C GLU A 283 -7.76 -39.35 48.33
N GLN A 284 -7.51 -38.77 47.16
CA GLN A 284 -6.32 -39.10 46.39
C GLN A 284 -5.12 -38.67 47.23
N GLN A 285 -4.52 -39.63 47.94
CA GLN A 285 -3.24 -39.43 48.59
C GLN A 285 -2.27 -38.86 47.56
N GLY A 286 -1.58 -37.78 47.93
CA GLY A 286 -0.76 -36.96 47.04
C GLY A 286 0.29 -37.75 46.24
N LEU A 287 0.95 -37.07 45.28
CA LEU A 287 1.89 -37.74 44.39
C LEU A 287 3.05 -38.37 45.17
N THR A 288 3.46 -39.56 44.74
CA THR A 288 4.50 -40.34 45.41
C THR A 288 5.80 -40.35 44.59
N THR A 289 6.95 -40.52 45.25
CA THR A 289 8.25 -40.69 44.58
C THR A 289 8.68 -42.16 44.46
N VAL A 290 7.86 -43.07 45.01
CA VAL A 290 8.10 -44.50 45.14
C VAL A 290 6.85 -45.27 44.70
N GLY A 291 7.00 -46.52 44.27
CA GLY A 291 5.91 -47.32 43.71
C GLY A 291 5.96 -47.40 42.18
N ASN A 292 5.10 -48.27 41.63
CA ASN A 292 5.09 -48.61 40.20
C ASN A 292 4.05 -47.80 39.40
N GLY A 293 3.35 -46.86 40.03
CA GLY A 293 2.39 -46.01 39.35
C GLY A 293 3.01 -45.18 38.22
N SER A 294 2.17 -44.80 37.26
CA SER A 294 2.59 -44.05 36.08
C SER A 294 3.19 -42.69 36.48
N PRO A 295 4.33 -42.28 35.87
CA PRO A 295 4.86 -40.94 36.06
C PRO A 295 3.84 -39.88 35.67
N VAL A 296 3.80 -38.80 36.44
CA VAL A 296 2.98 -37.63 36.10
C VAL A 296 3.66 -36.89 34.95
N GLU A 297 3.12 -37.05 33.75
CA GLU A 297 3.55 -36.36 32.54
C GLU A 297 2.34 -35.69 31.89
N TYR A 298 2.50 -34.42 31.54
CA TYR A 298 1.45 -33.63 30.90
C TYR A 298 1.96 -33.10 29.56
N ASP A 299 1.16 -33.30 28.52
CA ASP A 299 1.35 -32.69 27.20
C ASP A 299 0.71 -31.30 27.19
N PHE A 300 1.38 -30.35 26.54
CA PHE A 300 0.81 -29.03 26.29
C PHE A 300 1.14 -28.56 24.88
N ILE A 301 0.27 -27.70 24.37
CA ILE A 301 0.35 -27.12 23.05
C ILE A 301 0.18 -25.61 23.13
N GLY A 302 0.73 -24.91 22.15
CA GLY A 302 0.49 -23.49 21.99
C GLY A 302 0.95 -23.00 20.64
N THR A 303 0.81 -21.71 20.42
CA THR A 303 1.27 -21.04 19.21
C THR A 303 2.47 -20.16 19.53
N GLY A 304 3.39 -20.05 18.58
CA GLY A 304 4.44 -19.04 18.61
C GLY A 304 4.72 -18.53 17.20
N PHE A 305 5.52 -17.48 17.09
CA PHE A 305 5.88 -16.94 15.79
C PHE A 305 7.31 -16.43 15.73
N HIS A 306 7.90 -16.53 14.54
CA HIS A 306 9.30 -16.19 14.29
C HIS A 306 9.50 -14.70 14.01
N VAL A 307 10.42 -14.08 14.75
CA VAL A 307 10.75 -12.64 14.65
C VAL A 307 12.17 -12.38 14.15
N GLY A 308 12.82 -13.39 13.56
CA GLY A 308 14.15 -13.30 12.98
C GLY A 308 15.27 -13.76 13.91
N ASN A 309 16.42 -14.11 13.32
CA ASN A 309 17.60 -14.64 14.02
C ASN A 309 17.30 -15.86 14.92
N GLY A 310 16.26 -16.65 14.58
CA GLY A 310 15.84 -17.81 15.36
C GLY A 310 15.08 -17.47 16.65
N TYR A 311 14.65 -16.21 16.85
CA TYR A 311 13.84 -15.83 18.01
C TYR A 311 12.36 -16.11 17.76
N ILE A 312 11.70 -16.65 18.78
CA ILE A 312 10.29 -17.00 18.79
C ILE A 312 9.61 -16.25 19.93
N VAL A 313 8.46 -15.64 19.65
CA VAL A 313 7.61 -14.99 20.64
C VAL A 313 6.40 -15.88 20.92
N THR A 314 6.03 -16.01 22.19
CA THR A 314 4.82 -16.70 22.66
C THR A 314 4.42 -16.17 24.06
N ASN A 315 3.40 -16.75 24.70
CA ASN A 315 3.05 -16.43 26.07
C ASN A 315 3.94 -17.16 27.09
N ARG A 316 3.99 -16.63 28.31
CA ARG A 316 4.71 -17.31 29.40
C ARG A 316 4.00 -18.59 29.79
N HIS A 317 2.67 -18.58 29.93
CA HIS A 317 1.91 -19.78 30.31
C HIS A 317 2.04 -20.90 29.28
N VAL A 318 2.29 -20.60 28.00
CA VAL A 318 2.56 -21.63 26.99
C VAL A 318 3.88 -22.35 27.27
N LEU A 319 4.90 -21.66 27.77
CA LEU A 319 6.21 -22.27 28.10
C LEU A 319 6.27 -22.78 29.55
N GLN A 320 5.34 -22.35 30.40
CA GLN A 320 5.26 -22.68 31.82
C GLN A 320 3.80 -22.95 32.25
N PRO A 321 3.12 -23.97 31.69
CA PRO A 321 1.67 -24.17 31.91
C PRO A 321 1.30 -24.42 33.38
N TRP A 322 2.20 -25.00 34.16
CA TRP A 322 2.02 -25.25 35.60
C TRP A 322 1.91 -23.96 36.44
N THR A 323 2.15 -22.77 35.88
CA THR A 323 1.92 -21.51 36.59
C THR A 323 0.47 -21.03 36.55
N GLU A 324 -0.36 -21.61 35.69
CA GLU A 324 -1.76 -21.23 35.54
C GLU A 324 -2.72 -22.34 35.99
N ASP A 325 -2.36 -23.62 35.84
CA ASP A 325 -3.20 -24.76 36.26
C ASP A 325 -3.26 -24.92 37.79
N ASP A 326 -4.43 -24.69 38.38
CA ASP A 326 -4.62 -24.73 39.83
C ASP A 326 -4.53 -26.14 40.43
N LEU A 327 -4.96 -27.17 39.69
CA LEU A 327 -4.81 -28.56 40.13
C LEU A 327 -3.32 -28.94 40.18
N VAL A 328 -2.56 -28.60 39.15
CA VAL A 328 -1.11 -28.88 39.10
C VAL A 328 -0.37 -28.08 40.17
N LYS A 329 -0.77 -26.82 40.45
CA LYS A 329 -0.22 -26.05 41.57
C LYS A 329 -0.50 -26.73 42.90
N GLN A 330 -1.72 -27.23 43.12
CA GLN A 330 -2.07 -27.95 44.34
C GLN A 330 -1.23 -29.20 44.50
N LEU A 331 -1.16 -30.05 43.46
CA LEU A 331 -0.33 -31.26 43.46
C LEU A 331 1.15 -30.96 43.74
N MET A 332 1.69 -29.89 43.16
CA MET A 332 3.07 -29.45 43.41
C MET A 332 3.27 -28.96 44.85
N ARG A 333 2.29 -28.28 45.46
CA ARG A 333 2.36 -27.82 46.85
C ARG A 333 2.30 -28.99 47.83
N GLU A 334 1.36 -29.92 47.64
CA GLU A 334 1.15 -31.09 48.51
C GLU A 334 2.32 -32.07 48.44
N SER A 335 2.86 -32.28 47.23
CA SER A 335 3.90 -33.29 46.99
C SER A 335 5.32 -32.72 47.04
N ASN A 336 5.48 -31.44 47.44
CA ASN A 336 6.73 -30.69 47.35
C ASN A 336 7.42 -30.82 45.96
N GLY A 337 6.59 -30.83 44.91
CA GLY A 337 6.99 -31.04 43.54
C GLY A 337 7.47 -29.76 42.85
N ARG A 338 8.26 -29.93 41.80
CA ARG A 338 8.58 -28.91 40.80
C ARG A 338 8.34 -29.46 39.40
N ALA A 339 7.86 -28.63 38.50
CA ALA A 339 7.75 -28.99 37.10
C ALA A 339 9.11 -28.92 36.41
N ARG A 340 9.36 -29.86 35.50
CA ARG A 340 10.53 -29.90 34.64
C ARG A 340 10.09 -30.19 33.21
N ILE A 341 10.55 -29.37 32.28
CA ILE A 341 10.33 -29.60 30.85
C ILE A 341 11.18 -30.82 30.43
N LYS A 342 10.50 -31.88 30.00
CA LYS A 342 11.13 -33.10 29.48
C LYS A 342 11.47 -32.94 28.01
N ARG A 343 10.59 -32.29 27.24
CA ARG A 343 10.78 -32.03 25.82
C ARG A 343 10.01 -30.77 25.42
N LEU A 344 10.62 -29.95 24.58
CA LEU A 344 10.00 -28.74 24.04
C LEU A 344 10.49 -28.54 22.61
N VAL A 345 9.54 -28.57 21.67
CA VAL A 345 9.82 -28.49 20.24
C VAL A 345 8.79 -27.60 19.54
N ILE A 346 9.15 -27.09 18.37
CA ILE A 346 8.22 -26.37 17.50
C ILE A 346 8.14 -26.99 16.12
N TYR A 347 6.97 -26.87 15.49
CA TYR A 347 6.71 -27.31 14.13
C TYR A 347 6.30 -26.11 13.28
N PHE A 348 7.05 -25.85 12.21
CA PHE A 348 6.67 -24.86 11.20
C PHE A 348 5.93 -25.54 10.03
N PRO A 349 4.94 -24.86 9.42
CA PRO A 349 4.31 -25.33 8.20
C PRO A 349 5.30 -25.65 7.09
N GLY A 350 5.09 -26.77 6.39
CA GLY A 350 5.95 -27.21 5.28
C GLY A 350 7.24 -27.93 5.71
N PHE A 351 7.62 -27.89 6.99
CA PHE A 351 8.81 -28.58 7.49
C PHE A 351 8.45 -29.91 8.15
N PRO A 352 9.09 -31.03 7.74
CA PRO A 352 8.76 -32.35 8.27
C PRO A 352 9.31 -32.63 9.66
N ASN A 353 10.41 -31.95 10.03
CA ASN A 353 11.11 -32.18 11.29
C ASN A 353 10.84 -31.04 12.29
N PRO A 354 10.65 -31.36 13.58
CA PRO A 354 10.56 -30.35 14.62
C PRO A 354 11.89 -29.67 14.91
N PHE A 355 11.82 -28.43 15.42
CA PHE A 355 12.98 -27.67 15.87
C PHE A 355 13.09 -27.63 17.40
N PRO A 356 14.31 -27.92 17.91
CA PRO A 356 14.86 -27.54 19.20
C PRO A 356 14.38 -26.24 19.85
N LEU A 357 13.38 -26.19 20.73
CA LEU A 357 13.02 -24.92 21.36
C LEU A 357 13.71 -24.73 22.71
N SER A 358 14.45 -23.64 22.85
CA SER A 358 15.10 -23.24 24.11
C SER A 358 14.47 -21.96 24.66
N VAL A 359 14.07 -21.97 25.93
CA VAL A 359 13.52 -20.77 26.59
C VAL A 359 14.67 -19.80 26.88
N ARG A 360 14.58 -18.56 26.37
CA ARG A 360 15.58 -17.51 26.61
C ARG A 360 15.22 -16.64 27.79
N LYS A 361 13.99 -16.13 27.79
CA LYS A 361 13.52 -15.21 28.82
C LYS A 361 11.99 -15.26 28.92
N ALA A 362 11.47 -15.24 30.14
CA ALA A 362 10.04 -15.09 30.40
C ALA A 362 9.82 -13.83 31.25
N SER A 363 8.78 -13.06 30.95
CA SER A 363 8.43 -11.89 31.74
C SER A 363 7.78 -12.30 33.07
N SER A 364 8.09 -11.61 34.15
CA SER A 364 7.44 -11.84 35.45
C SER A 364 6.10 -11.11 35.57
N ARG A 365 5.94 -9.99 34.86
CA ARG A 365 4.80 -9.06 35.00
C ARG A 365 3.68 -9.31 33.99
N GLU A 366 4.07 -9.54 32.73
CA GLU A 366 3.15 -9.77 31.62
C GLU A 366 3.31 -11.20 31.14
N ASP A 367 2.26 -11.77 30.58
CA ASP A 367 2.25 -13.14 30.10
C ASP A 367 2.89 -13.26 28.70
N VAL A 368 4.18 -12.92 28.61
CA VAL A 368 5.00 -12.99 27.40
C VAL A 368 6.32 -13.70 27.68
N ALA A 369 6.74 -14.54 26.75
CA ALA A 369 8.04 -15.18 26.79
C ALA A 369 8.72 -15.22 25.40
N ILE A 370 10.04 -15.17 25.44
CA ILE A 370 10.93 -15.29 24.30
C ILE A 370 11.65 -16.62 24.38
N ALA A 371 11.54 -17.38 23.30
CA ALA A 371 12.29 -18.59 23.09
C ALA A 371 13.19 -18.44 21.85
N SER A 372 14.10 -19.38 21.65
CA SER A 372 14.94 -19.42 20.47
C SER A 372 15.12 -20.84 19.97
N ILE A 373 15.26 -20.95 18.66
CA ILE A 373 15.77 -22.12 17.96
C ILE A 373 17.21 -21.87 17.51
N ASP A 374 17.93 -22.93 17.13
CA ASP A 374 19.28 -22.79 16.58
C ASP A 374 19.24 -21.95 15.30
N PRO A 375 19.85 -20.74 15.26
CA PRO A 375 19.83 -19.87 14.10
C PRO A 375 20.36 -20.53 12.83
N ASN A 376 21.28 -21.50 12.93
CA ASN A 376 21.84 -22.20 11.78
C ASN A 376 20.87 -23.25 11.20
N SER A 377 19.91 -23.69 12.00
CA SER A 377 18.88 -24.65 11.56
C SER A 377 17.68 -23.96 10.88
N VAL A 378 17.57 -22.64 11.00
CA VAL A 378 16.45 -21.87 10.45
C VAL A 378 16.65 -21.66 8.95
N SER A 379 15.82 -22.32 8.13
CA SER A 379 15.80 -22.07 6.69
C SER A 379 15.39 -20.63 6.40
N SER A 380 15.93 -20.06 5.31
CA SER A 380 15.46 -18.78 4.75
C SER A 380 13.97 -18.80 4.36
N ASP A 381 13.38 -19.98 4.21
CA ASP A 381 11.98 -20.15 3.83
C ASP A 381 11.01 -19.90 4.98
N ILE A 382 11.50 -19.75 6.23
CA ILE A 382 10.66 -19.40 7.39
C ILE A 382 10.55 -17.86 7.45
N PRO A 383 9.37 -17.28 7.14
CA PRO A 383 9.18 -15.84 7.16
C PRO A 383 9.46 -15.23 8.53
N VAL A 384 9.89 -13.97 8.51
CA VAL A 384 10.08 -13.16 9.72
C VAL A 384 8.89 -12.22 9.86
N LEU A 385 8.13 -12.37 10.95
CA LEU A 385 6.95 -11.54 11.16
C LEU A 385 7.36 -10.11 11.53
N PRO A 386 6.84 -9.09 10.82
CA PRO A 386 7.17 -7.70 11.11
C PRO A 386 6.47 -7.24 12.39
N LEU A 387 7.26 -6.78 13.36
CA LEU A 387 6.73 -6.21 14.60
C LEU A 387 6.41 -4.73 14.42
N SER A 388 5.32 -4.28 15.05
CA SER A 388 4.97 -2.88 15.10
C SER A 388 5.74 -2.15 16.19
N ALA A 389 6.70 -1.31 15.81
CA ALA A 389 7.51 -0.51 16.75
C ALA A 389 6.76 0.73 17.29
N LYS A 390 5.71 1.18 16.59
CA LYS A 390 4.77 2.19 17.07
C LYS A 390 3.45 1.49 17.38
N SER A 391 2.58 2.12 18.17
CA SER A 391 1.18 1.74 18.20
C SER A 391 0.59 2.09 16.83
N ASP A 392 0.83 1.24 15.83
CA ASP A 392 0.24 1.34 14.50
C ASP A 392 -1.28 1.38 14.74
N SER A 393 -1.90 2.55 14.51
CA SER A 393 -3.29 2.91 14.83
C SER A 393 -4.15 1.76 15.40
N VAL A 394 -3.92 1.40 16.65
CA VAL A 394 -4.75 0.45 17.38
C VAL A 394 -5.94 1.27 17.85
N ALA A 395 -7.10 1.01 17.28
CA ALA A 395 -8.33 1.71 17.61
C ALA A 395 -9.51 0.74 17.52
N ILE A 396 -10.52 0.98 18.35
CA ILE A 396 -11.77 0.21 18.33
C ILE A 396 -12.39 0.27 16.93
N GLY A 397 -12.90 -0.87 16.47
CA GLY A 397 -13.47 -1.06 15.13
C GLY A 397 -12.45 -1.33 14.02
N LYS A 398 -11.14 -1.27 14.30
CA LYS A 398 -10.12 -1.61 13.31
C LYS A 398 -10.02 -3.12 13.11
N THR A 399 -9.87 -3.51 11.84
CA THR A 399 -9.70 -4.91 11.43
C THR A 399 -8.40 -5.47 11.97
N VAL A 400 -8.47 -6.68 12.51
CA VAL A 400 -7.33 -7.48 12.96
C VAL A 400 -7.41 -8.88 12.39
N VAL A 401 -6.24 -9.50 12.24
CA VAL A 401 -6.12 -10.88 11.80
C VAL A 401 -5.26 -11.62 12.81
N THR A 402 -5.69 -12.80 13.22
CA THR A 402 -4.87 -13.70 14.05
C THR A 402 -4.62 -15.00 13.30
N MET A 403 -3.46 -15.59 13.57
CA MET A 403 -3.07 -16.84 12.95
C MET A 403 -2.42 -17.77 13.98
N GLY A 404 -2.97 -18.95 14.18
CA GLY A 404 -2.45 -19.88 15.19
C GLY A 404 -3.03 -21.28 15.09
N TYR A 405 -2.86 -22.06 16.17
CA TYR A 405 -3.28 -23.46 16.23
C TYR A 405 -4.33 -23.71 17.31
N PRO A 406 -5.54 -23.12 17.18
CA PRO A 406 -6.64 -23.44 18.09
C PRO A 406 -7.00 -24.93 17.98
N ASN A 407 -7.24 -25.55 19.13
CA ASN A 407 -7.43 -26.98 19.35
C ASN A 407 -6.28 -27.87 18.85
N GLY A 408 -5.08 -27.27 18.64
CA GLY A 408 -3.85 -27.95 18.24
C GLY A 408 -4.00 -29.05 17.19
N PRO A 409 -3.55 -30.29 17.48
CA PRO A 409 -3.59 -31.39 16.52
C PRO A 409 -4.99 -31.87 16.19
N ASP A 410 -5.96 -31.72 17.09
CA ASP A 410 -7.31 -32.22 16.89
C ASP A 410 -8.01 -31.45 15.76
N ARG A 411 -7.79 -30.13 15.68
CA ARG A 411 -8.23 -29.34 14.51
C ARG A 411 -7.56 -29.79 13.23
N LEU A 412 -6.25 -30.03 13.27
CA LEU A 412 -5.50 -30.43 12.08
C LEU A 412 -5.98 -31.78 11.55
N LEU A 413 -6.30 -32.70 12.45
CA LEU A 413 -6.90 -34.00 12.13
C LEU A 413 -8.30 -33.85 11.54
N ALA A 414 -9.12 -32.94 12.08
CA ALA A 414 -10.47 -32.66 11.57
C ALA A 414 -10.50 -32.01 10.18
N MET A 415 -9.37 -31.48 9.70
CA MET A 415 -9.22 -30.93 8.34
C MET A 415 -8.80 -31.98 7.30
N VAL A 416 -8.51 -33.20 7.73
CA VAL A 416 -8.17 -34.34 6.87
C VAL A 416 -9.43 -35.16 6.62
N ASP A 417 -9.50 -35.85 5.47
CA ASP A 417 -10.66 -36.69 5.13
C ASP A 417 -10.98 -37.71 6.23
N ASP A 418 -12.27 -37.89 6.54
CA ASP A 418 -12.74 -38.71 7.67
C ASP A 418 -12.13 -40.12 7.73
N ARG A 419 -11.93 -40.76 6.57
CA ARG A 419 -11.33 -42.10 6.48
C ARG A 419 -9.87 -42.08 6.89
N GLU A 420 -9.13 -41.07 6.43
CA GLU A 420 -7.73 -40.88 6.76
C GLU A 420 -7.58 -40.44 8.23
N ALA A 421 -8.41 -39.48 8.69
CA ALA A 421 -8.43 -39.05 10.09
C ALA A 421 -8.67 -40.21 11.07
N LYS A 422 -9.65 -41.10 10.79
CA LYS A 422 -9.89 -42.31 11.59
C LYS A 422 -8.70 -43.27 11.57
N SER A 423 -8.03 -43.43 10.43
CA SER A 423 -6.84 -44.28 10.28
C SER A 423 -5.66 -43.73 11.09
N ILE A 424 -5.40 -42.43 10.98
CA ILE A 424 -4.35 -41.72 11.72
C ILE A 424 -4.63 -41.81 13.22
N ASN A 425 -5.86 -41.53 13.66
CA ASN A 425 -6.22 -41.58 15.06
C ASN A 425 -6.10 -43.00 15.65
N ARG A 426 -6.45 -44.05 14.90
CA ARG A 426 -6.23 -45.43 15.34
C ARG A 426 -4.75 -45.79 15.50
N LYS A 427 -3.88 -45.27 14.61
CA LYS A 427 -2.44 -45.57 14.62
C LYS A 427 -1.66 -44.75 15.64
N TYR A 428 -2.03 -43.48 15.81
CA TYR A 428 -1.23 -42.49 16.55
C TYR A 428 -2.00 -41.75 17.65
N GLY A 429 -3.30 -42.00 17.84
CA GLY A 429 -4.14 -41.30 18.83
C GLY A 429 -3.71 -41.52 20.28
N ASN A 430 -2.98 -42.61 20.56
CA ASN A 430 -2.42 -42.89 21.89
C ASN A 430 -1.22 -41.97 22.24
N SER A 431 -0.66 -41.23 21.27
CA SER A 431 0.43 -40.29 21.51
C SER A 431 0.25 -39.04 20.67
N ARG A 432 -0.11 -37.93 21.32
CA ARG A 432 -0.24 -36.61 20.67
C ARG A 432 1.01 -36.22 19.90
N GLN A 433 2.19 -36.55 20.43
CA GLN A 433 3.45 -36.32 19.73
C GLN A 433 3.56 -37.09 18.42
N ALA A 434 3.22 -38.39 18.42
CA ALA A 434 3.29 -39.21 17.22
C ALA A 434 2.32 -38.70 16.15
N LEU A 435 1.12 -38.29 16.57
CA LEU A 435 0.13 -37.65 15.71
C LEU A 435 0.68 -36.37 15.06
N ILE A 436 1.27 -35.47 15.84
CA ILE A 436 1.83 -34.20 15.32
C ILE A 436 3.02 -34.46 14.40
N ASN A 437 3.90 -35.41 14.73
CA ASN A 437 5.02 -35.81 13.86
C ASN A 437 4.52 -36.30 12.50
N PHE A 438 3.47 -37.12 12.49
CA PHE A 438 2.86 -37.59 11.24
C PHE A 438 2.25 -36.43 10.43
N LEU A 439 1.53 -35.52 11.10
CA LEU A 439 0.97 -34.33 10.45
C LEU A 439 2.07 -33.40 9.89
N ALA A 440 3.21 -33.29 10.57
CA ALA A 440 4.38 -32.54 10.08
C ALA A 440 5.01 -33.20 8.85
N GLN A 441 5.26 -34.51 8.91
CA GLN A 441 5.82 -35.28 7.79
C GLN A 441 4.94 -35.24 6.55
N SER A 442 3.61 -35.27 6.72
CA SER A 442 2.63 -35.12 5.64
C SER A 442 2.39 -33.66 5.21
N ARG A 443 3.13 -32.70 5.77
CA ARG A 443 3.00 -31.25 5.53
C ARG A 443 1.59 -30.70 5.75
N LYS A 444 0.87 -31.27 6.71
CA LYS A 444 -0.51 -30.90 7.10
C LYS A 444 -0.56 -29.93 8.29
N ILE A 445 0.58 -29.54 8.84
CA ILE A 445 0.67 -28.49 9.87
C ILE A 445 0.37 -27.13 9.22
N VAL A 446 -0.85 -26.62 9.43
CA VAL A 446 -1.30 -25.36 8.83
C VAL A 446 -2.06 -24.51 9.85
N PRO A 447 -1.66 -23.25 10.11
CA PRO A 447 -2.37 -22.40 11.05
C PRO A 447 -3.78 -22.06 10.57
N LEU A 448 -4.69 -21.85 11.52
CA LEU A 448 -5.98 -21.22 11.27
C LEU A 448 -5.75 -19.73 11.13
N THR A 449 -6.23 -19.13 10.04
CA THR A 449 -6.28 -17.68 9.86
C THR A 449 -7.70 -17.22 10.12
N THR A 450 -7.89 -16.32 11.08
CA THR A 450 -9.20 -15.72 11.38
C THR A 450 -9.08 -14.20 11.38
N GLN A 451 -10.16 -13.55 10.96
CA GLN A 451 -10.27 -12.11 10.91
C GLN A 451 -11.36 -11.65 11.88
N GLY A 452 -11.15 -10.48 12.47
CA GLY A 452 -12.10 -9.82 13.35
C GLY A 452 -11.84 -8.32 13.43
N ALA A 453 -12.43 -7.68 14.42
CA ALA A 453 -12.23 -6.28 14.78
C ALA A 453 -11.84 -6.14 16.25
N ILE A 454 -11.15 -5.04 16.55
CA ILE A 454 -10.90 -4.63 17.93
C ILE A 454 -12.22 -4.15 18.54
N THR A 455 -12.67 -4.80 19.60
CA THR A 455 -13.92 -4.49 20.29
C THR A 455 -13.70 -3.55 21.47
N ASP A 456 -12.54 -3.65 22.11
CA ASP A 456 -12.14 -2.78 23.23
C ASP A 456 -10.61 -2.67 23.30
N LEU A 457 -10.11 -1.60 23.93
CA LEU A 457 -8.69 -1.30 24.00
C LEU A 457 -8.32 -0.67 25.35
N ASP A 458 -7.34 -1.27 26.02
CA ASP A 458 -6.70 -0.75 27.21
C ASP A 458 -5.17 -0.63 27.00
N ALA A 459 -4.49 0.16 27.83
CA ALA A 459 -3.05 0.37 27.77
C ALA A 459 -2.25 -0.94 27.85
N ARG A 460 -2.82 -1.99 28.47
CA ARG A 460 -2.17 -3.30 28.63
C ARG A 460 -2.82 -4.43 27.85
N ARG A 461 -3.96 -4.21 27.19
CA ARG A 461 -4.75 -5.28 26.55
C ARG A 461 -5.47 -4.78 25.30
N ILE A 462 -5.49 -5.62 24.28
CA ILE A 462 -6.27 -5.42 23.05
C ILE A 462 -7.36 -6.50 23.07
N VAL A 463 -8.62 -6.10 23.02
CA VAL A 463 -9.76 -7.02 22.99
C VAL A 463 -10.29 -7.10 21.57
N HIS A 464 -10.55 -8.31 21.07
CA HIS A 464 -11.01 -8.53 19.71
C HIS A 464 -11.97 -9.72 19.59
N ASP A 465 -12.76 -9.74 18.51
CA ASP A 465 -13.72 -10.82 18.22
C ASP A 465 -13.20 -11.88 17.23
N ALA A 466 -11.95 -11.73 16.75
CA ALA A 466 -11.36 -12.70 15.83
C ALA A 466 -11.33 -14.10 16.46
N LYS A 467 -11.94 -15.09 15.79
CA LYS A 467 -12.17 -16.44 16.33
C LYS A 467 -10.87 -17.14 16.72
N THR A 468 -10.82 -17.71 17.92
CA THR A 468 -9.71 -18.53 18.42
C THR A 468 -10.24 -19.52 19.46
N ALA A 469 -9.38 -20.41 19.96
CA ALA A 469 -9.69 -21.37 21.02
C ALA A 469 -8.40 -21.72 21.78
N GLU A 470 -8.48 -22.66 22.74
CA GLU A 470 -7.31 -23.20 23.43
C GLU A 470 -6.23 -23.66 22.43
N GLY A 471 -4.95 -23.44 22.74
CA GLY A 471 -3.84 -23.67 21.79
C GLY A 471 -3.59 -22.51 20.81
N GLY A 472 -4.54 -21.59 20.66
CA GLY A 472 -4.35 -20.31 19.97
C GLY A 472 -3.59 -19.25 20.79
N SER A 473 -3.29 -19.54 22.07
CA SER A 473 -2.42 -18.70 22.90
C SER A 473 -1.01 -18.63 22.30
N GLY A 474 -0.47 -17.41 22.26
CA GLY A 474 0.83 -17.06 21.69
C GLY A 474 0.77 -16.72 20.20
N ALA A 475 -0.43 -16.76 19.60
CA ALA A 475 -0.64 -16.36 18.22
C ALA A 475 -0.38 -14.86 18.01
N PRO A 476 0.26 -14.45 16.90
CA PRO A 476 0.39 -13.05 16.53
C PRO A 476 -0.97 -12.45 16.16
N LEU A 477 -1.24 -11.25 16.67
CA LEU A 477 -2.35 -10.41 16.24
C LEU A 477 -1.81 -9.34 15.29
N PHE A 478 -2.25 -9.36 14.04
CA PHE A 478 -1.89 -8.41 13.00
C PHE A 478 -2.90 -7.26 12.91
N GLY A 479 -2.40 -6.04 12.76
CA GLY A 479 -3.21 -4.86 12.45
C GLY A 479 -3.38 -4.63 10.95
N GLN A 480 -4.13 -3.58 10.59
CA GLN A 480 -4.34 -3.16 9.18
C GLN A 480 -3.05 -2.83 8.42
N SER A 481 -1.95 -2.52 9.12
CA SER A 481 -0.64 -2.28 8.52
C SER A 481 0.07 -3.57 8.06
N GLY A 482 -0.50 -4.74 8.34
CA GLY A 482 0.12 -6.04 8.12
C GLY A 482 1.27 -6.37 9.08
N LYS A 483 1.43 -5.58 10.16
CA LYS A 483 2.40 -5.84 11.23
C LYS A 483 1.73 -6.43 12.45
N VAL A 484 2.49 -7.19 13.22
CA VAL A 484 2.06 -7.73 14.52
C VAL A 484 1.95 -6.57 15.52
N ILE A 485 0.75 -6.37 16.05
CA ILE A 485 0.41 -5.36 17.06
C ILE A 485 0.20 -5.97 18.45
N GLY A 486 0.03 -7.30 18.55
CA GLY A 486 -0.09 -7.99 19.83
C GLY A 486 0.14 -9.50 19.77
N VAL A 487 0.09 -10.12 20.95
CA VAL A 487 0.22 -11.56 21.17
C VAL A 487 -1.03 -12.05 21.89
N ASN A 488 -1.82 -12.92 21.25
CA ASN A 488 -3.06 -13.47 21.78
C ASN A 488 -2.78 -14.32 23.03
N PHE A 489 -3.51 -14.14 24.14
CA PHE A 489 -3.22 -14.84 25.41
C PHE A 489 -4.43 -15.55 26.08
N GLY A 490 -5.61 -15.56 25.45
CA GLY A 490 -6.71 -16.41 25.90
C GLY A 490 -8.12 -15.94 25.49
N VAL A 491 -9.04 -16.90 25.52
CA VAL A 491 -10.49 -16.74 25.30
C VAL A 491 -11.15 -16.60 26.67
N PHE A 492 -12.05 -15.62 26.85
CA PHE A 492 -12.90 -15.61 28.04
C PHE A 492 -13.93 -16.75 27.91
N THR A 493 -13.81 -17.79 28.73
CA THR A 493 -14.69 -18.99 28.69
C THR A 493 -16.15 -18.70 29.04
N GLU A 494 -16.43 -17.55 29.65
CA GLU A 494 -17.80 -17.09 29.94
C GLU A 494 -18.42 -16.28 28.78
N ASN A 495 -17.62 -15.84 27.80
CA ASN A 495 -18.09 -15.08 26.66
C ASN A 495 -17.26 -15.38 25.40
N ASP A 496 -17.73 -16.34 24.60
CA ASP A 496 -17.10 -16.82 23.35
C ASP A 496 -16.85 -15.73 22.28
N ALA A 497 -17.37 -14.51 22.49
CA ALA A 497 -17.24 -13.39 21.57
C ALA A 497 -16.02 -12.47 21.83
N SER A 498 -15.24 -12.72 22.88
CA SER A 498 -14.18 -11.80 23.30
C SER A 498 -12.85 -12.49 23.59
N ASN A 499 -11.84 -12.16 22.78
CA ASN A 499 -10.48 -12.66 22.88
C ASN A 499 -9.54 -11.52 23.25
N MET A 500 -8.46 -11.83 23.97
CA MET A 500 -7.51 -10.83 24.44
C MET A 500 -6.10 -11.06 23.93
N ALA A 501 -5.45 -9.96 23.55
CA ALA A 501 -4.04 -9.93 23.17
C ALA A 501 -3.25 -8.90 24.00
N LEU A 502 -2.01 -9.24 24.30
CA LEU A 502 -1.06 -8.32 24.91
C LEU A 502 -0.43 -7.45 23.82
N PRO A 503 -0.31 -6.13 24.00
CA PRO A 503 0.41 -5.25 23.09
C PRO A 503 1.84 -5.73 22.79
N ILE A 504 2.25 -5.66 21.53
CA ILE A 504 3.54 -6.19 21.07
C ILE A 504 4.75 -5.46 21.69
N SER A 505 4.55 -4.25 22.21
CA SER A 505 5.57 -3.45 22.91
C SER A 505 6.20 -4.21 24.08
N PHE A 506 5.42 -5.02 24.79
CA PHE A 506 5.92 -5.86 25.88
C PHE A 506 6.87 -6.95 25.36
N ALA A 507 6.55 -7.57 24.22
CA ALA A 507 7.42 -8.54 23.58
C ALA A 507 8.69 -7.90 23.01
N ILE A 508 8.59 -6.72 22.38
CA ILE A 508 9.73 -5.97 21.84
C ILE A 508 10.73 -5.64 22.97
N THR A 509 10.22 -5.11 24.09
CA THR A 509 11.05 -4.80 25.27
C THR A 509 11.79 -6.05 25.77
N LEU A 510 11.12 -7.21 25.80
CA LEU A 510 11.71 -8.47 26.24
C LEU A 510 12.72 -9.03 25.22
N LEU A 511 12.45 -8.87 23.93
CA LEU A 511 13.34 -9.24 22.82
C LEU A 511 14.65 -8.44 22.87
N GLU A 512 14.59 -7.13 23.01
CA GLU A 512 15.77 -6.26 23.09
C GLU A 512 16.65 -6.65 24.28
N GLN A 513 16.05 -6.92 25.44
CA GLN A 513 16.76 -7.41 26.62
C GLN A 513 17.38 -8.81 26.45
N SER A 514 16.90 -9.59 25.48
CA SER A 514 17.43 -10.93 25.16
C SER A 514 18.54 -10.91 24.10
N GLY A 515 18.89 -9.74 23.56
CA GLY A 515 19.91 -9.57 22.54
C GLY A 515 19.39 -9.67 21.10
N TRP A 516 18.06 -9.64 20.90
CA TRP A 516 17.46 -9.58 19.58
C TRP A 516 17.71 -8.21 18.94
N LYS A 517 18.03 -8.22 17.64
CA LYS A 517 18.15 -7.02 16.81
C LYS A 517 17.08 -7.05 15.74
N SER A 518 16.36 -5.92 15.60
CA SER A 518 15.33 -5.79 14.58
C SER A 518 15.89 -6.02 13.17
N PRO A 519 15.28 -6.91 12.37
CA PRO A 519 15.67 -7.15 10.98
C PRO A 519 15.67 -5.89 10.10
N LYS A 520 14.97 -4.82 10.51
CA LYS A 520 14.95 -3.53 9.81
C LYS A 520 16.25 -2.72 9.92
N ASN A 521 17.22 -3.12 10.75
CA ASN A 521 18.51 -2.42 10.84
C ASN A 521 19.51 -2.76 9.71
N LYS A 522 19.21 -3.68 8.79
CA LYS A 522 20.10 -3.97 7.66
C LYS A 522 20.14 -2.89 6.57
N SER A 523 19.18 -1.96 6.52
CA SER A 523 19.18 -0.86 5.53
C SER A 523 19.95 0.39 5.95
N ASN A 524 20.34 0.53 7.23
CA ASN A 524 21.04 1.73 7.72
C ASN A 524 22.55 1.52 7.96
N ASP A 525 23.00 0.29 8.23
CA ASP A 525 24.43 0.00 8.45
C ASP A 525 25.27 0.00 7.15
N ALA A 526 24.67 -0.26 5.99
CA ALA A 526 25.36 -0.17 4.70
C ALA A 526 25.61 1.28 4.27
N THR A 527 24.75 2.21 4.69
CA THR A 527 24.87 3.64 4.35
C THR A 527 25.86 4.36 5.26
N GLN A 528 26.01 3.93 6.52
CA GLN A 528 26.97 4.53 7.45
C GLN A 528 28.42 4.08 7.21
N ARG A 529 28.67 2.86 6.74
CA ARG A 529 30.03 2.40 6.38
C ARG A 529 30.57 3.02 5.09
N THR A 530 29.70 3.53 4.22
CA THR A 530 30.11 4.17 2.96
C THR A 530 30.38 5.68 3.13
N GLN A 531 29.85 6.31 4.19
CA GLN A 531 30.07 7.73 4.48
C GLN A 531 31.28 7.98 5.40
N THR A 532 31.67 7.02 6.26
CA THR A 532 32.87 7.15 7.10
C THR A 532 34.18 6.89 6.34
N ALA A 533 34.14 6.25 5.16
CA ALA A 533 35.33 6.02 4.33
C ALA A 533 35.68 7.20 3.40
N LYS A 534 34.85 8.26 3.32
CA LYS A 534 35.09 9.45 2.47
C LYS A 534 35.59 10.69 3.21
N ILE A 535 35.83 10.60 4.51
CA ILE A 535 36.33 11.72 5.32
C ILE A 535 37.57 11.25 6.09
N ALA A 536 38.68 11.05 5.38
CA ALA A 536 40.00 11.03 5.97
C ALA A 536 40.86 12.06 5.20
N PRO A 537 41.46 13.05 5.86
CA PRO A 537 42.27 14.05 5.19
C PRO A 537 43.64 13.46 4.83
N GLU A 538 44.00 13.60 3.56
CA GLU A 538 45.37 13.46 3.06
C GLU A 538 46.27 14.49 3.75
N THR A 539 47.10 14.05 4.69
CA THR A 539 48.23 14.86 5.19
C THR A 539 49.44 13.98 5.51
N ALA A 540 50.39 13.99 4.57
CA ALA A 540 51.84 14.10 4.72
C ALA A 540 52.62 13.29 5.79
N ALA A 541 53.56 12.46 5.31
CA ALA A 541 54.99 12.42 5.67
C ALA A 541 55.69 11.35 4.80
N LYS A 542 56.47 11.67 3.76
CA LYS A 542 57.91 12.03 3.80
C LYS A 542 58.59 11.81 5.15
N ARG A 543 59.17 10.63 5.35
CA ARG A 543 60.63 10.40 5.46
C ARG A 543 60.93 8.91 5.54
#